data_AF-A0A9D8MWG3-F1
#
_entry.id   AF-A0A9D8MWG3-F1
#
_cell.length_a   1.000
_cell.length_b   1.000
_cell.length_c   1.000
_cell.angle_alpha   90.00
_cell.angle_beta   90.00
_cell.angle_gamma   90.00
#
_symmetry.space_group_name_H-M   'P 1'
#
loop_
_entity.id
_entity.type
_entity.pdbx_description
1 polymer ?
#
loop_
_entity_poly.entity_id
_entity_poly.type
_entity_poly.pdbx_seq_one_letter_code
_entity_poly.pdbx_strand_id
1 'polypeptide(L)'
;SGRYFCLSSDILFSAEDFTAGGEFYNKGLGWLPIGTQTETNKMFRGSLDGRGHVIQNLTINRPQTPDIGLFGYTKGAIIKDLRLENLTFTGSTNVGGLTGTDRGSTFQNVSVTGVVSGQKTIGGLVGYAENTILTRCGSDCQVSASLLSMNYTEISSAGGLMGYGQEVEATECYALGTLSCTTSSYEGKTSGHIYAGGLIGCLKSGSVVRSLAKSIVSGSTAAPSSAGDAYVGGLVGYLHVSTVEDSYTQGNIKADARVDAQITDISGNDTGKVFAGGIAGFGVTSSITRSYSSMEGSVYAGPGGGFVGGLTGTISFGTIEDSVAVNPAIHVYSESAKPEVGRISGVYTGTLSSNLASSGMVVVLDQEVVDPVDDASYKDGATTVIERLKTKIPYKTLGWDVQDVWDQQVGSYPNLVWEAEVFDIKEAVITVQPQSVKVKAGETAVFSVTAEGSHLSYIWYHDEKIIRDENENVLMIENAQASDEGTYQVYVFNSLGGVMSSPAELTLKGSGPVS
;
A
#
# COMPACT_ATOMS: atom_id res chain seq x y z
N SER A 1 11.30 20.50 17.40
CA SER A 1 12.08 19.38 16.83
C SER A 1 11.60 18.09 17.46
N GLY A 2 11.47 17.03 16.66
CA GLY A 2 11.13 15.69 17.16
C GLY A 2 12.34 14.98 17.75
N ARG A 3 12.09 13.88 18.46
CA ARG A 3 13.15 12.96 18.93
C ARG A 3 13.42 11.89 17.86
N TYR A 4 14.63 11.35 17.85
CA TYR A 4 15.01 10.19 17.04
C TYR A 4 14.87 8.90 17.87
N PHE A 5 14.31 7.87 17.24
CA PHE A 5 14.18 6.52 17.78
C PHE A 5 14.70 5.54 16.74
N CYS A 6 15.33 4.45 17.19
CA CYS A 6 15.66 3.34 16.33
C CYS A 6 15.39 2.02 17.03
N LEU A 7 15.02 0.99 16.26
CA LEU A 7 14.95 -0.37 16.77
C LEU A 7 16.36 -0.96 16.84
N SER A 8 16.66 -1.66 17.93
CA SER A 8 17.91 -2.42 18.11
C SER A 8 17.71 -3.93 17.98
N SER A 9 16.45 -4.36 17.90
CA SER A 9 16.03 -5.75 17.77
C SER A 9 14.55 -5.77 17.34
N ASP A 10 14.08 -6.93 16.92
CA ASP A 10 12.65 -7.14 16.74
C ASP A 10 11.91 -7.01 18.09
N ILE A 11 10.65 -6.57 18.04
CA ILE A 11 9.75 -6.44 19.19
C ILE A 11 8.59 -7.41 18.97
N LEU A 12 8.48 -8.41 19.84
CA LEU A 12 7.42 -9.41 19.77
C LEU A 12 6.50 -9.26 20.97
N PHE A 13 5.25 -8.88 20.71
CA PHE A 13 4.21 -8.87 21.74
C PHE A 13 3.61 -10.27 21.92
N SER A 14 3.31 -10.59 23.17
CA SER A 14 2.54 -11.75 23.58
C SER A 14 1.11 -11.34 23.94
N ALA A 15 0.20 -12.30 24.03
CA ALA A 15 -1.15 -12.01 24.51
C ALA A 15 -1.15 -11.49 25.97
N GLU A 16 -0.21 -11.96 26.79
CA GLU A 16 -0.11 -11.62 28.22
C GLU A 16 0.19 -10.12 28.43
N ASP A 17 0.95 -9.50 27.52
CA ASP A 17 1.29 -8.08 27.54
C ASP A 17 0.06 -7.17 27.58
N PHE A 18 -1.07 -7.63 27.03
CA PHE A 18 -2.33 -6.87 26.94
C PHE A 18 -3.40 -7.34 27.95
N THR A 19 -3.09 -8.30 28.84
CA THR A 19 -3.99 -8.80 29.88
C THR A 19 -3.75 -8.10 31.23
N ALA A 20 -4.66 -8.26 32.19
CA ALA A 20 -4.54 -7.61 33.49
C ALA A 20 -3.24 -8.04 34.21
N GLY A 21 -2.34 -7.08 34.44
CA GLY A 21 -1.01 -7.32 35.02
C GLY A 21 0.14 -7.25 34.01
N GLY A 22 -0.15 -7.25 32.70
CA GLY A 22 0.83 -7.03 31.64
C GLY A 22 1.26 -5.56 31.52
N GLU A 23 2.46 -5.33 30.98
CA GLU A 23 3.10 -4.00 30.88
C GLU A 23 2.28 -3.02 30.01
N PHE A 24 1.56 -3.53 29.02
CA PHE A 24 0.78 -2.74 28.07
C PHE A 24 -0.74 -2.88 28.28
N TYR A 25 -1.16 -3.26 29.49
CA TYR A 25 -2.57 -3.42 29.81
C TYR A 25 -3.34 -2.09 29.80
N ASN A 26 -4.11 -1.86 28.74
CA ASN A 26 -5.01 -0.71 28.62
C ASN A 26 -6.49 -1.11 28.76
N LYS A 27 -6.85 -1.78 29.86
CA LYS A 27 -8.23 -2.24 30.14
C LYS A 27 -8.79 -3.16 29.05
N GLY A 28 -7.93 -4.00 28.46
CA GLY A 28 -8.31 -4.93 27.38
C GLY A 28 -8.48 -4.29 26.00
N LEU A 29 -8.18 -2.99 25.83
CA LEU A 29 -8.27 -2.29 24.55
C LEU A 29 -7.01 -2.44 23.68
N GLY A 30 -6.02 -3.21 24.14
CA GLY A 30 -4.74 -3.43 23.47
C GLY A 30 -3.80 -2.23 23.58
N TRP A 31 -2.95 -2.04 22.57
CA TRP A 31 -2.02 -0.92 22.48
C TRP A 31 -2.71 0.44 22.57
N LEU A 32 -2.02 1.40 23.17
CA LEU A 32 -2.44 2.80 23.19
C LEU A 32 -1.65 3.53 22.08
N PRO A 33 -2.31 4.00 21.01
CA PRO A 33 -1.63 4.65 19.90
C PRO A 33 -0.70 5.77 20.34
N ILE A 34 0.49 5.85 19.71
CA ILE A 34 1.43 6.93 19.97
C ILE A 34 0.96 8.20 19.26
N GLY A 35 0.70 9.22 20.07
CA GLY A 35 0.31 10.54 19.61
C GLY A 35 -1.15 10.68 19.22
N THR A 36 -1.70 11.86 19.47
CA THR A 36 -3.13 12.16 19.33
C THR A 36 -3.36 13.61 18.88
N GLN A 37 -4.48 13.86 18.20
CA GLN A 37 -4.99 15.22 17.92
C GLN A 37 -5.79 15.83 19.05
N THR A 38 -6.34 15.01 19.97
CA THR A 38 -7.23 15.49 21.04
C THR A 38 -6.51 16.29 22.11
N GLU A 39 -5.18 16.19 22.15
CA GLU A 39 -4.33 16.93 23.07
C GLU A 39 -3.33 17.78 22.29
N THR A 40 -3.32 19.08 22.58
CA THR A 40 -2.40 20.03 21.97
C THR A 40 -0.94 19.58 22.16
N ASN A 41 -0.19 19.55 21.05
CA ASN A 41 1.24 19.18 21.01
C ASN A 41 1.56 17.72 21.40
N LYS A 42 0.59 16.80 21.28
CA LYS A 42 0.83 15.36 21.49
C LYS A 42 1.01 14.55 20.21
N MET A 43 1.04 15.16 19.02
CA MET A 43 1.35 14.45 17.78
C MET A 43 2.79 13.91 17.79
N PHE A 44 3.02 12.75 17.17
CA PHE A 44 4.37 12.26 16.93
C PHE A 44 5.03 13.08 15.80
N ARG A 45 6.10 13.78 16.15
CA ARG A 45 6.89 14.65 15.24
C ARG A 45 8.34 14.17 15.07
N GLY A 46 8.62 12.99 15.60
CA GLY A 46 9.95 12.39 15.67
C GLY A 46 10.31 11.64 14.41
N SER A 47 11.48 11.01 14.45
CA SER A 47 11.89 10.01 13.47
C SER A 47 11.98 8.64 14.12
N LEU A 48 11.56 7.61 13.39
CA LEU A 48 11.70 6.21 13.76
C LEU A 48 12.40 5.46 12.63
N ASP A 49 13.58 4.94 12.92
CA ASP A 49 14.34 4.06 12.04
C ASP A 49 14.18 2.61 12.51
N GLY A 50 13.44 1.80 11.76
CA GLY A 50 13.27 0.39 12.07
C GLY A 50 14.52 -0.45 11.80
N ARG A 51 15.49 0.02 11.00
CA ARG A 51 16.71 -0.71 10.63
C ARG A 51 16.45 -2.14 10.10
N GLY A 52 15.29 -2.35 9.47
CA GLY A 52 14.82 -3.64 8.96
C GLY A 52 14.11 -4.54 9.98
N HIS A 53 14.04 -4.12 11.25
CA HIS A 53 13.40 -4.86 12.33
C HIS A 53 11.88 -4.86 12.25
N VAL A 54 11.30 -5.83 12.95
CA VAL A 54 9.86 -6.08 12.98
C VAL A 54 9.26 -5.74 14.34
N ILE A 55 8.04 -5.20 14.32
CA ILE A 55 7.14 -5.19 15.48
C ILE A 55 5.99 -6.16 15.18
N GLN A 56 5.82 -7.19 16.01
CA GLN A 56 4.87 -8.28 15.77
C GLN A 56 3.76 -8.38 16.81
N ASN A 57 2.59 -8.88 16.39
CA ASN A 57 1.46 -9.26 17.25
C ASN A 57 0.80 -8.10 18.01
N LEU A 58 0.89 -6.89 17.45
CA LEU A 58 0.27 -5.72 18.06
C LEU A 58 -1.26 -5.76 17.89
N THR A 59 -2.01 -5.58 18.97
CA THR A 59 -3.49 -5.59 18.93
C THR A 59 -4.04 -4.26 19.43
N ILE A 60 -5.06 -3.73 18.74
CA ILE A 60 -5.84 -2.56 19.18
C ILE A 60 -7.32 -2.86 18.97
N ASN A 61 -8.12 -2.81 20.02
CA ASN A 61 -9.58 -2.99 19.92
C ASN A 61 -10.30 -1.78 20.50
N ARG A 62 -10.50 -0.75 19.68
CA ARG A 62 -11.06 0.55 20.07
C ARG A 62 -12.13 1.02 19.06
N PRO A 63 -13.23 0.27 18.86
CA PRO A 63 -14.16 0.46 17.74
C PRO A 63 -14.88 1.82 17.70
N GLN A 64 -14.83 2.59 18.78
CA GLN A 64 -15.43 3.93 18.90
C GLN A 64 -14.39 5.05 18.92
N THR A 65 -13.09 4.73 18.82
CA THR A 65 -11.99 5.70 18.91
C THR A 65 -11.42 5.97 17.53
N PRO A 66 -11.28 7.24 17.11
CA PRO A 66 -10.62 7.59 15.86
C PRO A 66 -9.09 7.52 16.00
N ASP A 67 -8.39 7.69 14.87
CA ASP A 67 -6.93 7.85 14.83
C ASP A 67 -6.21 6.64 15.44
N ILE A 68 -6.42 5.48 14.81
CA ILE A 68 -5.84 4.21 15.27
C ILE A 68 -4.68 3.81 14.37
N GLY A 69 -3.56 3.48 15.00
CA GLY A 69 -2.40 2.85 14.41
C GLY A 69 -1.32 2.64 15.49
N LEU A 70 -0.13 2.17 15.09
CA LEU A 70 1.03 2.25 15.99
C LEU A 70 1.18 3.70 16.49
N PHE A 71 1.04 4.64 15.55
CA PHE A 71 0.88 6.07 15.80
C PHE A 71 -0.56 6.50 15.55
N GLY A 72 -1.24 7.07 16.54
CA GLY A 72 -2.56 7.62 16.31
C GLY A 72 -2.48 8.83 15.38
N TYR A 73 -1.52 9.72 15.64
CA TYR A 73 -1.31 10.93 14.86
C TYR A 73 0.17 11.26 14.64
N THR A 74 0.59 11.36 13.38
CA THR A 74 1.92 11.80 12.95
C THR A 74 1.88 13.20 12.34
N LYS A 75 2.94 13.99 12.51
CA LYS A 75 3.07 15.32 11.91
C LYS A 75 4.52 15.68 11.61
N GLY A 76 4.90 15.74 10.33
CA GLY A 76 6.30 16.02 9.96
C GLY A 76 7.26 14.96 10.47
N ALA A 77 6.80 13.71 10.62
CA ALA A 77 7.59 12.60 11.08
C ALA A 77 8.36 11.96 9.92
N ILE A 78 9.43 11.23 10.24
CA ILE A 78 10.15 10.41 9.27
C ILE A 78 10.18 8.99 9.82
N ILE A 79 9.50 8.06 9.16
CA ILE A 79 9.47 6.66 9.58
C ILE A 79 10.00 5.82 8.44
N LYS A 80 11.05 5.03 8.72
CA LYS A 80 11.68 4.21 7.68
C LYS A 80 12.11 2.83 8.15
N ASP A 81 12.27 1.93 7.19
CA ASP A 81 12.89 0.62 7.35
C ASP A 81 12.22 -0.24 8.45
N LEU A 82 10.89 -0.23 8.50
CA LEU A 82 10.10 -0.83 9.58
C LEU A 82 9.04 -1.79 9.03
N ARG A 83 8.92 -2.97 9.67
CA ARG A 83 7.84 -3.91 9.38
C ARG A 83 6.93 -4.08 10.58
N LEU A 84 5.63 -3.97 10.35
CA LEU A 84 4.60 -4.28 11.35
C LEU A 84 3.88 -5.53 10.91
N GLU A 85 4.06 -6.64 11.62
CA GLU A 85 3.54 -7.94 11.17
C GLU A 85 2.51 -8.51 12.15
N ASN A 86 1.52 -9.21 11.59
CA ASN A 86 0.46 -9.88 12.34
C ASN A 86 -0.29 -8.96 13.32
N LEU A 87 -0.65 -7.76 12.89
CA LEU A 87 -1.42 -6.84 13.73
C LEU A 87 -2.94 -7.01 13.56
N THR A 88 -3.70 -6.74 14.62
CA THR A 88 -5.18 -6.79 14.62
C THR A 88 -5.73 -5.49 15.17
N PHE A 89 -6.06 -4.55 14.29
CA PHE A 89 -6.47 -3.19 14.64
C PHE A 89 -7.95 -2.94 14.30
N THR A 90 -8.68 -2.43 15.28
CA THR A 90 -10.07 -2.01 15.17
C THR A 90 -10.23 -0.59 15.71
N GLY A 91 -10.75 0.33 14.89
CA GLY A 91 -11.02 1.72 15.24
C GLY A 91 -12.35 2.24 14.67
N SER A 92 -12.67 3.51 14.87
CA SER A 92 -13.84 4.15 14.24
C SER A 92 -13.47 4.81 12.90
N THR A 93 -12.78 5.96 12.94
CA THR A 93 -12.38 6.75 11.76
C THR A 93 -10.87 6.94 11.75
N ASN A 94 -10.25 6.98 10.56
CA ASN A 94 -8.81 7.11 10.37
C ASN A 94 -8.05 5.98 11.07
N VAL A 95 -8.13 4.79 10.48
CA VAL A 95 -7.45 3.59 10.98
C VAL A 95 -6.40 3.17 9.96
N GLY A 96 -5.16 3.02 10.41
CA GLY A 96 -4.05 2.48 9.63
C GLY A 96 -3.11 1.66 10.51
N GLY A 97 -2.40 0.68 9.93
CA GLY A 97 -1.44 -0.13 10.69
C GLY A 97 -0.26 0.68 11.22
N LEU A 98 0.30 1.57 10.40
CA LEU A 98 1.34 2.49 10.84
C LEU A 98 0.72 3.70 11.54
N THR A 99 -0.15 4.43 10.84
CA THR A 99 -0.77 5.62 11.42
C THR A 99 -2.23 5.81 11.06
N GLY A 100 -3.01 6.25 12.04
CA GLY A 100 -4.39 6.66 11.82
C GLY A 100 -4.46 7.91 10.96
N THR A 101 -3.84 9.00 11.42
CA THR A 101 -3.78 10.28 10.73
C THR A 101 -2.34 10.76 10.57
N ASP A 102 -1.98 11.19 9.37
CA ASP A 102 -0.73 11.90 9.08
C ASP A 102 -0.96 13.33 8.57
N ARG A 103 -0.01 14.22 8.90
CA ARG A 103 0.17 15.53 8.26
C ARG A 103 1.64 15.85 8.01
N GLY A 104 2.08 15.78 6.77
CA GLY A 104 3.39 16.28 6.37
C GLY A 104 4.54 15.30 6.62
N SER A 105 4.28 14.00 6.84
CA SER A 105 5.35 13.03 7.13
C SER A 105 5.90 12.35 5.88
N THR A 106 7.05 11.70 6.05
CA THR A 106 7.67 10.84 5.04
C THR A 106 7.76 9.43 5.57
N PHE A 107 7.22 8.48 4.81
CA PHE A 107 7.29 7.05 5.09
C PHE A 107 8.09 6.37 3.99
N GLN A 108 9.12 5.62 4.37
CA GLN A 108 10.03 4.96 3.42
C GLN A 108 10.28 3.51 3.81
N ASN A 109 10.07 2.57 2.90
CA ASN A 109 10.36 1.15 3.17
C ASN A 109 9.62 0.66 4.45
N VAL A 110 8.32 0.92 4.51
CA VAL A 110 7.46 0.51 5.63
C VAL A 110 6.37 -0.42 5.13
N SER A 111 6.24 -1.58 5.74
CA SER A 111 5.21 -2.56 5.37
C SER A 111 4.38 -3.02 6.56
N VAL A 112 3.13 -3.38 6.29
CA VAL A 112 2.19 -3.89 7.30
C VAL A 112 1.52 -5.18 6.85
N THR A 113 1.36 -6.15 7.76
CA THR A 113 0.53 -7.34 7.57
C THR A 113 -0.46 -7.53 8.72
N GLY A 114 -1.62 -8.12 8.44
CA GLY A 114 -2.63 -8.45 9.45
C GLY A 114 -4.04 -7.99 9.09
N VAL A 115 -4.81 -7.56 10.09
CA VAL A 115 -6.22 -7.14 9.95
C VAL A 115 -6.38 -5.71 10.41
N VAL A 116 -6.93 -4.85 9.54
CA VAL A 116 -7.24 -3.45 9.85
C VAL A 116 -8.71 -3.19 9.55
N SER A 117 -9.47 -2.82 10.58
CA SER A 117 -10.91 -2.63 10.46
C SER A 117 -11.39 -1.33 11.13
N GLY A 118 -12.46 -0.77 10.57
CA GLY A 118 -13.18 0.32 11.19
C GLY A 118 -14.39 0.75 10.38
N GLN A 119 -14.84 1.98 10.61
CA GLN A 119 -16.15 2.43 10.10
C GLN A 119 -16.03 3.29 8.86
N LYS A 120 -15.12 4.28 8.84
CA LYS A 120 -15.16 5.35 7.83
C LYS A 120 -13.93 5.43 6.93
N THR A 121 -12.78 5.82 7.46
CA THR A 121 -11.55 6.03 6.66
C THR A 121 -10.50 5.03 7.08
N ILE A 122 -10.24 4.01 6.25
CA ILE A 122 -9.41 2.86 6.62
C ILE A 122 -8.35 2.60 5.56
N GLY A 123 -7.08 2.52 5.94
CA GLY A 123 -6.00 2.03 5.10
C GLY A 123 -5.25 0.91 5.78
N GLY A 124 -4.60 0.00 5.05
CA GLY A 124 -3.76 -1.00 5.69
C GLY A 124 -2.54 -0.39 6.39
N LEU A 125 -1.93 0.64 5.80
CA LEU A 125 -0.80 1.38 6.38
C LEU A 125 -1.24 2.71 6.99
N VAL A 126 -1.99 3.53 6.24
CA VAL A 126 -2.36 4.91 6.63
C VAL A 126 -3.86 5.12 6.51
N GLY A 127 -4.52 5.56 7.58
CA GLY A 127 -5.94 5.92 7.50
C GLY A 127 -6.16 7.17 6.64
N TYR A 128 -5.73 8.33 7.14
CA TYR A 128 -5.81 9.63 6.48
C TYR A 128 -4.42 10.26 6.35
N ALA A 129 -4.14 10.90 5.21
CA ALA A 129 -2.89 11.58 4.92
C ALA A 129 -3.10 12.96 4.29
N GLU A 130 -2.25 13.92 4.65
CA GLU A 130 -2.19 15.26 4.07
C GLU A 130 -0.73 15.69 3.94
N ASN A 131 -0.30 16.13 2.76
CA ASN A 131 1.11 16.52 2.49
C ASN A 131 2.11 15.38 2.75
N THR A 132 1.74 14.14 2.44
CA THR A 132 2.51 12.94 2.84
C THR A 132 3.26 12.35 1.65
N ILE A 133 4.50 11.90 1.89
CA ILE A 133 5.29 11.17 0.90
C ILE A 133 5.40 9.71 1.35
N LEU A 134 5.03 8.78 0.49
CA LEU A 134 5.23 7.35 0.66
C LEU A 134 6.16 6.84 -0.44
N THR A 135 7.23 6.15 -0.04
CA THR A 135 8.18 5.54 -0.97
C THR A 135 8.42 4.10 -0.55
N ARG A 136 8.17 3.14 -1.44
CA ARG A 136 8.36 1.71 -1.12
C ARG A 136 7.55 1.26 0.10
N CYS A 137 6.31 1.74 0.19
CA CYS A 137 5.41 1.42 1.29
C CYS A 137 4.39 0.34 0.88
N GLY A 138 4.13 -0.59 1.79
CA GLY A 138 3.41 -1.82 1.50
C GLY A 138 2.33 -2.19 2.50
N SER A 139 1.30 -2.88 2.02
CA SER A 139 0.29 -3.51 2.88
C SER A 139 -0.14 -4.87 2.34
N ASP A 140 -0.04 -5.89 3.18
CA ASP A 140 -0.71 -7.18 3.00
C ASP A 140 -1.71 -7.41 4.15
N CYS A 141 -2.64 -6.46 4.26
CA CYS A 141 -3.69 -6.51 5.27
C CYS A 141 -5.04 -6.91 4.67
N GLN A 142 -5.82 -7.65 5.45
CA GLN A 142 -7.28 -7.66 5.27
C GLN A 142 -7.83 -6.32 5.79
N VAL A 143 -8.29 -5.47 4.88
CA VAL A 143 -8.83 -4.14 5.17
C VAL A 143 -10.36 -4.16 5.07
N SER A 144 -11.04 -3.71 6.13
CA SER A 144 -12.51 -3.62 6.16
C SER A 144 -13.00 -2.27 6.68
N ALA A 145 -13.78 -1.56 5.86
CA ALA A 145 -14.55 -0.38 6.27
C ALA A 145 -16.05 -0.67 6.21
N SER A 146 -16.75 -0.46 7.32
CA SER A 146 -18.21 -0.69 7.40
C SER A 146 -18.89 0.51 8.07
N LEU A 147 -19.46 1.39 7.25
CA LEU A 147 -20.13 2.60 7.70
C LEU A 147 -21.64 2.38 7.79
N LEU A 148 -22.18 2.56 9.00
CA LEU A 148 -23.62 2.74 9.19
C LEU A 148 -23.95 4.22 9.00
N SER A 149 -24.40 4.59 7.79
CA SER A 149 -24.61 5.96 7.38
C SER A 149 -25.89 6.55 7.98
N MET A 150 -25.80 7.78 8.46
CA MET A 150 -26.94 8.57 8.95
C MET A 150 -27.51 9.53 7.89
N ASN A 151 -26.79 9.77 6.79
CA ASN A 151 -27.20 10.64 5.69
C ASN A 151 -26.45 10.34 4.38
N TYR A 152 -27.05 10.73 3.24
CA TYR A 152 -26.53 10.46 1.89
C TYR A 152 -25.12 11.04 1.63
N THR A 153 -24.77 12.15 2.27
CA THR A 153 -23.50 12.84 2.01
C THR A 153 -22.29 12.22 2.72
N GLU A 154 -22.52 11.23 3.59
CA GLU A 154 -21.43 10.53 4.25
C GLU A 154 -20.65 9.66 3.25
N ILE A 155 -19.34 9.65 3.43
CA ILE A 155 -18.42 8.90 2.58
C ILE A 155 -17.64 7.95 3.47
N SER A 156 -17.67 6.66 3.13
CA SER A 156 -16.69 5.67 3.60
C SER A 156 -15.57 5.57 2.57
N SER A 157 -14.31 5.62 3.01
CA SER A 157 -13.14 5.58 2.13
C SER A 157 -12.18 4.51 2.63
N ALA A 158 -11.90 3.52 1.80
CA ALA A 158 -11.01 2.44 2.16
C ALA A 158 -10.02 2.12 1.05
N GLY A 159 -8.75 1.95 1.42
CA GLY A 159 -7.75 1.45 0.50
C GLY A 159 -6.83 0.40 1.12
N GLY A 160 -6.27 -0.47 0.28
CA GLY A 160 -5.38 -1.53 0.77
C GLY A 160 -4.15 -0.97 1.48
N LEU A 161 -3.61 0.16 1.00
CA LEU A 161 -2.52 0.90 1.64
C LEU A 161 -3.03 2.13 2.39
N MET A 162 -3.81 2.99 1.73
CA MET A 162 -4.26 4.28 2.27
C MET A 162 -5.77 4.49 2.13
N GLY A 163 -6.43 4.96 3.19
CA GLY A 163 -7.86 5.27 3.15
C GLY A 163 -8.18 6.54 2.37
N TYR A 164 -7.55 7.66 2.72
CA TYR A 164 -7.77 8.97 2.10
C TYR A 164 -6.49 9.81 2.07
N GLY A 165 -6.19 10.43 0.93
CA GLY A 165 -5.03 11.30 0.75
C GLY A 165 -5.37 12.65 0.10
N GLN A 166 -4.71 13.71 0.58
CA GLN A 166 -4.69 15.02 -0.06
C GLN A 166 -3.24 15.51 -0.12
N GLU A 167 -2.78 15.96 -1.30
CA GLU A 167 -1.39 16.36 -1.53
C GLU A 167 -0.43 15.22 -1.16
N VAL A 168 -0.72 14.02 -1.68
CA VAL A 168 0.04 12.79 -1.38
C VAL A 168 0.85 12.34 -2.60
N GLU A 169 2.10 11.96 -2.36
CA GLU A 169 2.96 11.31 -3.36
C GLU A 169 3.20 9.86 -2.95
N ALA A 170 2.67 8.90 -3.70
CA ALA A 170 2.86 7.48 -3.47
C ALA A 170 3.70 6.88 -4.60
N THR A 171 4.94 6.53 -4.31
CA THR A 171 5.91 6.04 -5.29
C THR A 171 6.39 4.63 -4.90
N GLU A 172 6.34 3.69 -5.84
CA GLU A 172 6.80 2.31 -5.62
C GLU A 172 6.04 1.62 -4.48
N CYS A 173 4.75 1.92 -4.35
CA CYS A 173 3.91 1.43 -3.27
C CYS A 173 3.10 0.21 -3.71
N TYR A 174 2.72 -0.65 -2.74
CA TYR A 174 1.94 -1.84 -3.03
C TYR A 174 0.85 -2.16 -2.01
N ALA A 175 -0.19 -2.84 -2.49
CA ALA A 175 -1.19 -3.50 -1.66
C ALA A 175 -1.50 -4.90 -2.19
N LEU A 176 -1.46 -5.92 -1.32
CA LEU A 176 -1.67 -7.33 -1.68
C LEU A 176 -2.91 -7.92 -1.03
N GLY A 177 -3.21 -7.49 0.20
CA GLY A 177 -4.30 -8.03 1.00
C GLY A 177 -5.69 -7.61 0.52
N THR A 178 -6.73 -8.32 0.96
CA THR A 178 -8.12 -8.08 0.51
C THR A 178 -8.72 -6.79 1.05
N LEU A 179 -9.63 -6.17 0.29
CA LEU A 179 -10.32 -4.94 0.66
C LEU A 179 -11.84 -5.09 0.57
N SER A 180 -12.54 -4.73 1.65
CA SER A 180 -14.00 -4.58 1.69
C SER A 180 -14.38 -3.17 2.18
N CYS A 181 -15.16 -2.43 1.39
CA CYS A 181 -15.69 -1.12 1.75
C CYS A 181 -17.21 -1.13 1.59
N THR A 182 -17.93 -0.90 2.68
CA THR A 182 -19.39 -0.99 2.68
C THR A 182 -20.05 0.19 3.38
N THR A 183 -21.21 0.60 2.85
CA THR A 183 -22.14 1.48 3.54
C THR A 183 -23.51 0.83 3.65
N SER A 184 -24.16 1.05 4.78
CA SER A 184 -25.58 0.73 4.99
C SER A 184 -26.31 1.92 5.59
N SER A 185 -27.64 1.95 5.52
CA SER A 185 -28.47 3.03 6.07
C SER A 185 -28.87 2.80 7.53
N TYR A 186 -28.81 3.83 8.37
CA TYR A 186 -29.45 3.86 9.68
C TYR A 186 -30.97 4.13 9.55
N GLU A 187 -31.82 3.32 10.20
CA GLU A 187 -33.28 3.57 10.35
C GLU A 187 -34.07 3.84 9.05
N GLY A 188 -33.80 3.11 7.96
CA GLY A 188 -34.59 3.25 6.73
C GLY A 188 -34.29 4.49 5.88
N LYS A 189 -33.22 5.22 6.21
CA LYS A 189 -32.75 6.41 5.49
C LYS A 189 -31.96 6.05 4.22
N THR A 190 -31.24 7.01 3.69
CA THR A 190 -30.32 6.83 2.58
C THR A 190 -28.96 6.29 3.05
N SER A 191 -28.25 5.54 2.20
CA SER A 191 -26.85 5.18 2.48
C SER A 191 -25.90 6.24 1.92
N GLY A 192 -24.73 6.33 2.54
CA GLY A 192 -23.63 7.16 2.07
C GLY A 192 -22.88 6.54 0.89
N HIS A 193 -21.97 7.31 0.31
CA HIS A 193 -21.09 6.89 -0.79
C HIS A 193 -19.90 6.06 -0.28
N ILE A 194 -19.30 5.28 -1.17
CA ILE A 194 -18.03 4.59 -0.89
C ILE A 194 -16.93 4.93 -1.89
N TYR A 195 -15.71 5.06 -1.40
CA TYR A 195 -14.47 5.13 -2.19
C TYR A 195 -13.61 3.91 -1.84
N ALA A 196 -13.56 2.92 -2.72
CA ALA A 196 -12.83 1.67 -2.51
C ALA A 196 -11.73 1.53 -3.57
N GLY A 197 -10.47 1.59 -3.16
CA GLY A 197 -9.33 1.45 -4.06
C GLY A 197 -8.33 0.42 -3.58
N GLY A 198 -7.91 -0.51 -4.44
CA GLY A 198 -6.98 -1.57 -4.01
C GLY A 198 -5.70 -1.03 -3.36
N LEU A 199 -5.19 0.13 -3.78
CA LEU A 199 -4.11 0.86 -3.12
C LEU A 199 -4.63 2.02 -2.27
N ILE A 200 -5.36 2.97 -2.87
CA ILE A 200 -5.83 4.20 -2.21
C ILE A 200 -7.36 4.35 -2.36
N GLY A 201 -8.10 4.53 -1.26
CA GLY A 201 -9.54 4.77 -1.34
C GLY A 201 -9.89 6.04 -2.12
N CYS A 202 -9.39 7.19 -1.66
CA CYS A 202 -9.57 8.48 -2.31
C CYS A 202 -8.25 9.25 -2.35
N LEU A 203 -7.89 9.76 -3.53
CA LEU A 203 -6.77 10.67 -3.72
C LEU A 203 -7.31 11.99 -4.29
N LYS A 204 -7.35 13.00 -3.42
CA LYS A 204 -7.96 14.31 -3.73
C LYS A 204 -7.03 15.27 -4.46
N SER A 205 -5.73 15.06 -4.33
CA SER A 205 -4.66 15.69 -5.07
C SER A 205 -3.37 14.90 -4.81
N GLY A 206 -2.51 14.79 -5.82
CA GLY A 206 -1.25 14.06 -5.68
C GLY A 206 -0.95 13.12 -6.85
N SER A 207 -0.08 12.14 -6.59
CA SER A 207 0.40 11.20 -7.60
C SER A 207 0.53 9.78 -7.05
N VAL A 208 0.20 8.81 -7.91
CA VAL A 208 0.53 7.40 -7.73
C VAL A 208 1.45 7.00 -8.87
N VAL A 209 2.70 6.66 -8.54
CA VAL A 209 3.75 6.43 -9.54
C VAL A 209 4.38 5.07 -9.28
N ARG A 210 4.56 4.28 -10.34
CA ARG A 210 5.24 2.97 -10.25
C ARG A 210 4.69 2.08 -9.15
N SER A 211 3.37 2.07 -8.98
CA SER A 211 2.73 1.39 -7.86
C SER A 211 1.81 0.28 -8.33
N LEU A 212 1.48 -0.65 -7.43
CA LEU A 212 0.68 -1.80 -7.78
C LEU A 212 -0.35 -2.19 -6.72
N ALA A 213 -1.41 -2.85 -7.17
CA ALA A 213 -2.33 -3.55 -6.27
C ALA A 213 -2.65 -4.94 -6.81
N LYS A 214 -2.51 -5.97 -5.96
CA LYS A 214 -2.84 -7.36 -6.27
C LYS A 214 -4.04 -7.89 -5.47
N SER A 215 -4.89 -6.98 -4.99
CA SER A 215 -5.96 -7.26 -4.04
C SER A 215 -7.29 -7.60 -4.70
N ILE A 216 -8.12 -8.38 -3.98
CA ILE A 216 -9.56 -8.46 -4.26
C ILE A 216 -10.20 -7.22 -3.64
N VAL A 217 -10.85 -6.40 -4.46
CA VAL A 217 -11.53 -5.17 -4.04
C VAL A 217 -13.03 -5.37 -4.14
N SER A 218 -13.71 -5.31 -2.98
CA SER A 218 -15.17 -5.34 -2.89
C SER A 218 -15.70 -4.02 -2.34
N GLY A 219 -16.56 -3.35 -3.11
CA GLY A 219 -17.27 -2.15 -2.69
C GLY A 219 -18.77 -2.34 -2.81
N SER A 220 -19.53 -2.06 -1.75
CA SER A 220 -20.99 -2.07 -1.84
C SER A 220 -21.72 -1.00 -1.03
N THR A 221 -22.75 -0.39 -1.61
CA THR A 221 -23.72 0.43 -0.87
C THR A 221 -25.07 -0.26 -0.78
N ALA A 222 -25.77 -0.10 0.35
CA ALA A 222 -27.09 -0.68 0.55
C ALA A 222 -28.02 0.26 1.33
N ALA A 223 -29.22 0.52 0.80
CA ALA A 223 -30.28 1.24 1.49
C ALA A 223 -31.67 0.75 1.07
N PRO A 224 -32.71 0.89 1.90
CA PRO A 224 -34.07 0.53 1.52
C PRO A 224 -34.78 1.58 0.65
N SER A 225 -34.25 2.82 0.59
CA SER A 225 -34.86 3.93 -0.16
C SER A 225 -33.94 4.50 -1.25
N SER A 226 -32.82 5.11 -0.88
CA SER A 226 -31.81 5.61 -1.82
C SER A 226 -30.41 5.24 -1.39
N ALA A 227 -29.70 4.53 -2.26
CA ALA A 227 -28.33 4.11 -2.02
C ALA A 227 -27.33 5.15 -2.51
N GLY A 228 -26.26 5.38 -1.77
CA GLY A 228 -25.12 6.18 -2.23
C GLY A 228 -24.38 5.50 -3.37
N ASP A 229 -23.62 6.30 -4.13
CA ASP A 229 -22.77 5.78 -5.21
C ASP A 229 -21.60 4.92 -4.69
N ALA A 230 -21.22 3.94 -5.50
CA ALA A 230 -20.07 3.06 -5.26
C ALA A 230 -18.95 3.36 -6.25
N TYR A 231 -17.84 3.92 -5.76
CA TYR A 231 -16.64 4.20 -6.56
C TYR A 231 -15.56 3.16 -6.24
N VAL A 232 -15.32 2.24 -7.18
CA VAL A 232 -14.49 1.05 -6.94
C VAL A 232 -13.39 0.95 -8.00
N GLY A 233 -12.15 1.15 -7.58
CA GLY A 233 -10.97 1.07 -8.43
C GLY A 233 -10.03 -0.05 -8.01
N GLY A 234 -9.36 -0.68 -8.97
CA GLY A 234 -8.34 -1.68 -8.64
C GLY A 234 -7.13 -1.04 -7.99
N LEU A 235 -6.80 0.21 -8.32
CA LEU A 235 -5.73 0.98 -7.70
C LEU A 235 -6.30 2.10 -6.82
N VAL A 236 -7.15 2.97 -7.39
CA VAL A 236 -7.70 4.14 -6.69
C VAL A 236 -9.22 4.20 -6.80
N GLY A 237 -9.95 4.31 -5.68
CA GLY A 237 -11.42 4.39 -5.74
C GLY A 237 -11.89 5.68 -6.41
N TYR A 238 -11.39 6.82 -5.92
CA TYR A 238 -11.74 8.15 -6.39
C TYR A 238 -10.50 9.03 -6.60
N LEU A 239 -10.33 9.57 -7.81
CA LEU A 239 -9.28 10.51 -8.21
C LEU A 239 -9.85 11.91 -8.43
N HIS A 240 -9.20 12.92 -7.85
CA HIS A 240 -9.49 14.33 -8.14
C HIS A 240 -8.18 15.09 -8.25
N VAL A 241 -7.99 15.89 -9.31
CA VAL A 241 -6.78 16.70 -9.54
C VAL A 241 -5.49 15.90 -9.24
N SER A 242 -5.43 14.66 -9.75
CA SER A 242 -4.41 13.68 -9.40
C SER A 242 -3.89 12.94 -10.62
N THR A 243 -2.77 12.25 -10.45
CA THR A 243 -2.12 11.49 -11.53
C THR A 243 -1.88 10.04 -11.12
N VAL A 244 -2.02 9.12 -12.07
CA VAL A 244 -1.57 7.74 -11.96
C VAL A 244 -0.64 7.45 -13.13
N GLU A 245 0.59 7.05 -12.84
CA GLU A 245 1.65 6.90 -13.84
C GLU A 245 2.40 5.59 -13.62
N ASP A 246 2.69 4.89 -14.72
CA ASP A 246 3.51 3.68 -14.72
C ASP A 246 3.06 2.65 -13.66
N SER A 247 1.76 2.48 -13.46
CA SER A 247 1.19 1.68 -12.35
C SER A 247 0.26 0.60 -12.86
N TYR A 248 0.08 -0.49 -12.09
CA TYR A 248 -0.78 -1.58 -12.55
C TYR A 248 -1.56 -2.30 -11.47
N THR A 249 -2.54 -3.10 -11.92
CA THR A 249 -3.34 -3.94 -11.04
C THR A 249 -3.44 -5.38 -11.54
N GLN A 250 -3.46 -6.32 -10.60
CA GLN A 250 -3.64 -7.77 -10.80
C GLN A 250 -4.58 -8.30 -9.72
N GLY A 251 -5.90 -8.15 -9.89
CA GLY A 251 -6.86 -8.57 -8.86
C GLY A 251 -8.31 -8.49 -9.36
N ASN A 252 -9.28 -8.85 -8.52
CA ASN A 252 -10.70 -8.89 -8.90
C ASN A 252 -11.44 -7.69 -8.32
N ILE A 253 -12.30 -7.05 -9.12
CA ILE A 253 -13.17 -5.96 -8.66
C ILE A 253 -14.62 -6.41 -8.61
N LYS A 254 -15.23 -6.25 -7.44
CA LYS A 254 -16.66 -6.40 -7.26
C LYS A 254 -17.25 -5.11 -6.71
N ALA A 255 -18.13 -4.49 -7.49
CA ALA A 255 -18.83 -3.28 -7.13
C ALA A 255 -20.34 -3.49 -7.14
N ASP A 256 -21.03 -2.94 -6.15
CA ASP A 256 -22.48 -3.11 -6.03
C ASP A 256 -23.13 -1.86 -5.41
N ALA A 257 -24.31 -1.50 -5.89
CA ALA A 257 -25.13 -0.47 -5.30
C ALA A 257 -26.58 -0.96 -5.32
N ARG A 258 -27.15 -1.18 -4.13
CA ARG A 258 -28.44 -1.84 -3.97
C ARG A 258 -29.47 -0.96 -3.28
N VAL A 259 -30.66 -0.91 -3.88
CA VAL A 259 -31.88 -0.47 -3.22
C VAL A 259 -32.75 -1.71 -2.96
N ASP A 260 -33.20 -1.94 -1.73
CA ASP A 260 -34.03 -3.11 -1.38
C ASP A 260 -35.40 -3.04 -2.08
N ALA A 261 -35.76 -4.11 -2.81
CA ALA A 261 -36.82 -4.14 -3.83
C ALA A 261 -38.27 -4.13 -3.29
N GLN A 262 -38.50 -3.72 -2.04
CA GLN A 262 -39.86 -3.60 -1.48
C GLN A 262 -40.58 -2.28 -1.83
N ILE A 263 -39.95 -1.39 -2.59
CA ILE A 263 -40.55 -0.10 -2.99
C ILE A 263 -40.91 -0.13 -4.49
N THR A 264 -42.20 -0.19 -4.79
CA THR A 264 -42.77 -0.35 -6.15
C THR A 264 -42.95 0.97 -6.92
N ASP A 265 -42.42 2.08 -6.41
CA ASP A 265 -42.61 3.41 -7.01
C ASP A 265 -41.32 4.24 -6.92
N ILE A 266 -40.28 3.81 -7.64
CA ILE A 266 -39.04 4.60 -7.81
C ILE A 266 -39.16 5.34 -9.14
N SER A 267 -39.69 6.56 -9.08
CA SER A 267 -39.71 7.47 -10.23
C SER A 267 -38.41 8.28 -10.30
N GLY A 268 -37.42 7.75 -11.02
CA GLY A 268 -36.23 8.49 -11.48
C GLY A 268 -35.06 8.57 -10.48
N ASN A 269 -33.84 8.35 -10.99
CA ASN A 269 -32.55 8.81 -10.46
C ASN A 269 -32.13 8.47 -9.00
N ASP A 270 -32.93 7.74 -8.22
CA ASP A 270 -32.69 7.49 -6.78
C ASP A 270 -31.95 6.17 -6.45
N THR A 271 -31.45 5.46 -7.47
CA THR A 271 -30.57 4.29 -7.31
C THR A 271 -29.10 4.73 -7.36
N GLY A 272 -28.32 4.41 -6.32
CA GLY A 272 -26.88 4.67 -6.28
C GLY A 272 -26.17 4.09 -7.51
N LYS A 273 -25.27 4.86 -8.10
CA LYS A 273 -24.53 4.46 -9.31
C LYS A 273 -23.26 3.71 -8.95
N VAL A 274 -22.92 2.72 -9.76
CA VAL A 274 -21.60 2.07 -9.68
C VAL A 274 -20.64 2.74 -10.66
N PHE A 275 -19.42 3.03 -10.19
CA PHE A 275 -18.29 3.48 -10.99
C PHE A 275 -17.15 2.49 -10.76
N ALA A 276 -16.89 1.61 -11.72
CA ALA A 276 -15.95 0.52 -11.54
C ALA A 276 -14.88 0.46 -12.63
N GLY A 277 -13.61 0.41 -12.25
CA GLY A 277 -12.51 0.35 -13.20
C GLY A 277 -11.24 -0.29 -12.67
N GLY A 278 -10.48 -0.95 -13.56
CA GLY A 278 -9.29 -1.70 -13.17
C GLY A 278 -8.17 -0.86 -12.57
N ILE A 279 -8.07 0.42 -12.92
CA ILE A 279 -7.18 1.40 -12.29
C ILE A 279 -7.98 2.28 -11.34
N ALA A 280 -9.03 2.96 -11.84
CA ALA A 280 -9.82 3.87 -11.03
C ALA A 280 -11.33 3.68 -11.15
N GLY A 281 -12.06 3.83 -10.04
CA GLY A 281 -13.52 3.88 -10.10
C GLY A 281 -13.99 5.13 -10.84
N PHE A 282 -13.57 6.29 -10.35
CA PHE A 282 -13.88 7.58 -10.95
C PHE A 282 -12.67 8.51 -10.89
N GLY A 283 -12.47 9.29 -11.95
CA GLY A 283 -11.52 10.38 -11.99
C GLY A 283 -12.14 11.66 -12.50
N VAL A 284 -11.74 12.78 -11.91
CA VAL A 284 -12.08 14.13 -12.39
C VAL A 284 -10.82 14.98 -12.43
N THR A 285 -10.62 15.72 -13.53
CA THR A 285 -9.43 16.57 -13.74
C THR A 285 -8.12 15.84 -13.43
N SER A 286 -8.08 14.55 -13.75
CA SER A 286 -7.00 13.62 -13.39
C SER A 286 -6.47 12.92 -14.63
N SER A 287 -5.23 12.43 -14.59
CA SER A 287 -4.61 11.70 -15.70
C SER A 287 -4.19 10.29 -15.29
N ILE A 288 -4.32 9.35 -16.23
CA ILE A 288 -3.81 7.98 -16.11
C ILE A 288 -2.93 7.73 -17.33
N THR A 289 -1.66 7.40 -17.11
CA THR A 289 -0.68 7.30 -18.19
C THR A 289 0.23 6.09 -18.00
N ARG A 290 0.46 5.34 -19.08
CA ARG A 290 1.31 4.14 -19.08
C ARG A 290 0.98 3.15 -17.97
N SER A 291 -0.31 2.97 -17.73
CA SER A 291 -0.84 2.07 -16.71
C SER A 291 -1.58 0.91 -17.35
N TYR A 292 -1.66 -0.21 -16.63
CA TYR A 292 -2.44 -1.34 -17.13
C TYR A 292 -3.15 -2.11 -16.04
N SER A 293 -4.26 -2.73 -16.42
CA SER A 293 -4.97 -3.67 -15.55
C SER A 293 -4.93 -5.05 -16.19
N SER A 294 -4.25 -5.98 -15.52
CA SER A 294 -4.18 -7.40 -15.92
C SER A 294 -4.86 -8.26 -14.87
N MET A 295 -6.18 -8.16 -14.84
CA MET A 295 -6.96 -8.94 -13.90
C MET A 295 -7.01 -10.40 -14.34
N GLU A 296 -6.97 -11.34 -13.40
CA GLU A 296 -7.50 -12.69 -13.63
C GLU A 296 -9.02 -12.74 -13.42
N GLY A 297 -9.63 -11.69 -12.85
CA GLY A 297 -11.09 -11.61 -12.64
C GLY A 297 -11.80 -10.49 -13.37
N SER A 298 -13.13 -10.59 -13.31
CA SER A 298 -14.06 -9.69 -13.95
C SER A 298 -14.27 -8.41 -13.13
N VAL A 299 -14.52 -7.29 -13.81
CA VAL A 299 -15.18 -6.14 -13.17
C VAL A 299 -16.67 -6.43 -13.12
N TYR A 300 -17.24 -6.55 -11.92
CA TYR A 300 -18.68 -6.78 -11.71
C TYR A 300 -19.36 -5.53 -11.19
N ALA A 301 -20.47 -5.13 -11.82
CA ALA A 301 -21.41 -4.12 -11.29
C ALA A 301 -22.81 -4.72 -11.10
N GLY A 302 -23.37 -4.56 -9.89
CA GLY A 302 -24.68 -5.07 -9.49
C GLY A 302 -25.91 -4.28 -9.99
N PRO A 303 -27.13 -4.66 -9.58
CA PRO A 303 -28.43 -4.35 -10.24
C PRO A 303 -28.76 -2.86 -10.42
N GLY A 304 -28.12 -1.95 -9.68
CA GLY A 304 -28.21 -0.50 -9.91
C GLY A 304 -27.61 -0.04 -11.25
N GLY A 305 -26.87 -0.90 -11.96
CA GLY A 305 -26.11 -0.52 -13.15
C GLY A 305 -25.00 0.49 -12.81
N GLY A 306 -24.34 1.00 -13.84
CA GLY A 306 -23.26 1.96 -13.63
C GLY A 306 -22.39 2.20 -14.84
N PHE A 307 -21.27 2.89 -14.60
CA PHE A 307 -20.24 3.18 -15.58
C PHE A 307 -19.04 2.28 -15.29
N VAL A 308 -18.73 1.40 -16.23
CA VAL A 308 -17.76 0.32 -16.01
C VAL A 308 -16.76 0.25 -17.15
N GLY A 309 -15.47 0.21 -16.83
CA GLY A 309 -14.45 0.00 -17.85
C GLY A 309 -13.24 -0.79 -17.37
N GLY A 310 -12.41 -1.25 -18.31
CA GLY A 310 -11.23 -2.04 -17.97
C GLY A 310 -10.18 -1.23 -17.20
N LEU A 311 -10.05 0.07 -17.48
CA LEU A 311 -9.18 0.98 -16.72
C LEU A 311 -9.95 1.91 -15.80
N THR A 312 -11.04 2.51 -16.27
CA THR A 312 -11.84 3.43 -15.45
C THR A 312 -13.34 3.18 -15.55
N GLY A 313 -14.06 3.38 -14.44
CA GLY A 313 -15.52 3.52 -14.53
C GLY A 313 -15.88 4.82 -15.25
N THR A 314 -15.29 5.93 -14.80
CA THR A 314 -15.45 7.23 -15.47
C THR A 314 -14.20 8.09 -15.37
N ILE A 315 -13.90 8.85 -16.43
CA ILE A 315 -12.87 9.90 -16.43
C ILE A 315 -13.46 11.23 -16.96
N SER A 316 -13.66 12.20 -16.06
CA SER A 316 -14.28 13.49 -16.37
C SER A 316 -13.24 14.60 -16.46
N PHE A 317 -13.21 15.36 -17.56
CA PHE A 317 -12.22 16.44 -17.77
C PHE A 317 -10.76 16.01 -17.54
N GLY A 318 -10.47 14.72 -17.71
CA GLY A 318 -9.17 14.10 -17.46
C GLY A 318 -8.60 13.43 -18.70
N THR A 319 -7.55 12.65 -18.53
CA THR A 319 -6.95 11.90 -19.64
C THR A 319 -6.67 10.45 -19.29
N ILE A 320 -6.77 9.57 -20.29
CA ILE A 320 -6.18 8.23 -20.24
C ILE A 320 -5.35 8.07 -21.49
N GLU A 321 -4.04 7.91 -21.31
CA GLU A 321 -3.08 7.91 -22.41
C GLU A 321 -2.12 6.73 -22.29
N ASP A 322 -1.75 6.16 -23.43
CA ASP A 322 -0.70 5.15 -23.54
C ASP A 322 -0.90 3.93 -22.60
N SER A 323 -2.15 3.61 -22.29
CA SER A 323 -2.52 2.64 -21.25
C SER A 323 -3.18 1.39 -21.83
N VAL A 324 -3.13 0.29 -21.09
CA VAL A 324 -3.51 -1.04 -21.61
C VAL A 324 -4.52 -1.74 -20.72
N ALA A 325 -5.67 -2.11 -21.27
CA ALA A 325 -6.68 -2.92 -20.58
C ALA A 325 -6.55 -4.39 -20.99
N VAL A 326 -6.19 -5.25 -20.04
CA VAL A 326 -5.89 -6.68 -20.26
C VAL A 326 -6.91 -7.58 -19.55
N ASN A 327 -7.91 -7.01 -18.89
CA ASN A 327 -8.97 -7.72 -18.16
C ASN A 327 -9.63 -8.81 -19.05
N PRO A 328 -9.93 -10.00 -18.52
CA PRO A 328 -10.51 -11.09 -19.29
C PRO A 328 -11.97 -10.79 -19.62
N ALA A 329 -12.69 -10.13 -18.71
CA ALA A 329 -14.08 -9.76 -18.94
C ALA A 329 -14.53 -8.56 -18.10
N ILE A 330 -15.56 -7.90 -18.60
CA ILE A 330 -16.34 -6.89 -17.88
C ILE A 330 -17.79 -7.39 -17.84
N HIS A 331 -18.37 -7.48 -16.65
CA HIS A 331 -19.73 -7.94 -16.46
C HIS A 331 -20.57 -6.87 -15.75
N VAL A 332 -21.62 -6.43 -16.42
CA VAL A 332 -22.53 -5.43 -15.88
C VAL A 332 -23.95 -5.98 -15.92
N TYR A 333 -24.63 -5.91 -14.78
CA TYR A 333 -26.02 -6.30 -14.64
C TYR A 333 -26.83 -5.10 -14.16
N SER A 334 -27.94 -4.79 -14.83
CA SER A 334 -28.87 -3.75 -14.43
C SER A 334 -30.31 -4.23 -14.50
N GLU A 335 -31.08 -3.91 -13.46
CA GLU A 335 -32.52 -4.23 -13.40
C GLU A 335 -33.39 -3.04 -13.84
N SER A 336 -32.85 -1.82 -13.84
CA SER A 336 -33.65 -0.59 -14.09
C SER A 336 -32.87 0.61 -14.67
N ALA A 337 -31.54 0.57 -14.74
CA ALA A 337 -30.71 1.65 -15.25
C ALA A 337 -30.18 1.34 -16.66
N LYS A 338 -29.68 2.36 -17.37
CA LYS A 338 -28.91 2.20 -18.61
C LYS A 338 -27.42 2.24 -18.28
N PRO A 339 -26.78 1.10 -17.98
CA PRO A 339 -25.34 1.06 -17.76
C PRO A 339 -24.57 1.52 -19.00
N GLU A 340 -23.39 2.11 -18.80
CA GLU A 340 -22.43 2.35 -19.88
C GLU A 340 -21.14 1.58 -19.62
N VAL A 341 -20.67 0.92 -20.67
CA VAL A 341 -19.51 0.05 -20.61
C VAL A 341 -18.55 0.34 -21.76
N GLY A 342 -17.25 0.18 -21.50
CA GLY A 342 -16.20 0.23 -22.51
C GLY A 342 -14.93 -0.46 -22.05
N ARG A 343 -14.13 -1.01 -22.97
CA ARG A 343 -12.93 -1.77 -22.59
C ARG A 343 -11.87 -0.92 -21.88
N ILE A 344 -11.82 0.39 -22.13
CA ILE A 344 -10.93 1.35 -21.47
C ILE A 344 -11.67 2.11 -20.37
N SER A 345 -12.79 2.75 -20.72
CA SER A 345 -13.57 3.57 -19.80
C SER A 345 -15.06 3.32 -19.99
N GLY A 346 -15.84 3.32 -18.91
CA GLY A 346 -17.30 3.31 -19.02
C GLY A 346 -17.81 4.59 -19.68
N VAL A 347 -17.43 5.74 -19.11
CA VAL A 347 -17.78 7.08 -19.59
C VAL A 347 -16.59 8.01 -19.53
N TYR A 348 -16.44 8.89 -20.52
CA TYR A 348 -15.42 9.92 -20.51
C TYR A 348 -15.94 11.24 -21.07
N THR A 349 -15.48 12.35 -20.48
CA THR A 349 -15.68 13.72 -21.01
C THR A 349 -14.36 14.44 -21.32
N GLY A 350 -13.24 13.75 -21.10
CA GLY A 350 -11.89 14.22 -21.38
C GLY A 350 -11.29 13.58 -22.63
N THR A 351 -9.97 13.37 -22.63
CA THR A 351 -9.24 12.83 -23.79
C THR A 351 -8.82 11.38 -23.53
N LEU A 352 -9.10 10.50 -24.49
CA LEU A 352 -8.50 9.18 -24.56
C LEU A 352 -7.56 9.17 -25.76
N SER A 353 -6.34 8.65 -25.60
CA SER A 353 -5.39 8.56 -26.70
C SER A 353 -4.48 7.34 -26.53
N SER A 354 -4.11 6.70 -27.64
CA SER A 354 -3.13 5.60 -27.66
C SER A 354 -3.41 4.44 -26.69
N ASN A 355 -4.68 4.14 -26.40
CA ASN A 355 -5.02 3.07 -25.47
C ASN A 355 -5.21 1.74 -26.18
N LEU A 356 -4.74 0.66 -25.57
CA LEU A 356 -4.87 -0.70 -26.10
C LEU A 356 -5.82 -1.54 -25.23
N ALA A 357 -6.60 -2.42 -25.85
CA ALA A 357 -7.41 -3.41 -25.17
C ALA A 357 -7.13 -4.82 -25.71
N SER A 358 -7.11 -5.81 -24.82
CA SER A 358 -6.91 -7.21 -25.18
C SER A 358 -8.02 -7.71 -26.10
N SER A 359 -7.62 -8.42 -27.17
CA SER A 359 -8.57 -9.10 -28.06
C SER A 359 -9.36 -10.22 -27.38
N GLY A 360 -8.90 -10.69 -26.20
CA GLY A 360 -9.61 -11.69 -25.41
C GLY A 360 -10.59 -11.11 -24.39
N MET A 361 -10.70 -9.78 -24.28
CA MET A 361 -11.62 -9.15 -23.35
C MET A 361 -13.06 -9.28 -23.84
N VAL A 362 -13.91 -9.93 -23.04
CA VAL A 362 -15.36 -10.06 -23.30
C VAL A 362 -16.12 -9.02 -22.48
N VAL A 363 -16.93 -8.19 -23.14
CA VAL A 363 -17.81 -7.22 -22.48
C VAL A 363 -19.23 -7.76 -22.48
N VAL A 364 -19.80 -7.96 -21.29
CA VAL A 364 -21.15 -8.49 -21.09
C VAL A 364 -22.02 -7.45 -20.39
N LEU A 365 -23.11 -7.07 -21.05
CA LEU A 365 -24.12 -6.12 -20.58
C LEU A 365 -25.48 -6.83 -20.55
N ASP A 366 -26.06 -7.01 -19.37
CA ASP A 366 -27.38 -7.65 -19.20
C ASP A 366 -27.50 -9.00 -19.92
N GLN A 367 -26.45 -9.82 -19.80
CA GLN A 367 -26.28 -11.14 -20.43
C GLN A 367 -26.03 -11.12 -21.95
N GLU A 368 -25.96 -9.96 -22.58
CA GLU A 368 -25.60 -9.81 -23.98
C GLU A 368 -24.12 -9.40 -24.12
N VAL A 369 -23.47 -9.94 -25.15
CA VAL A 369 -22.09 -9.55 -25.49
C VAL A 369 -22.13 -8.26 -26.30
N VAL A 370 -21.31 -7.29 -25.91
CA VAL A 370 -21.16 -6.01 -26.61
C VAL A 370 -19.90 -6.04 -27.48
N ASP A 371 -20.08 -5.83 -28.78
CA ASP A 371 -18.95 -5.73 -29.71
C ASP A 371 -18.19 -4.40 -29.51
N PRO A 372 -16.85 -4.42 -29.44
CA PRO A 372 -16.06 -3.22 -29.23
C PRO A 372 -15.93 -2.38 -30.49
N VAL A 373 -15.82 -1.06 -30.33
CA VAL A 373 -15.40 -0.15 -31.40
C VAL A 373 -13.87 -0.04 -31.39
N ASP A 374 -13.22 -0.48 -32.47
CA ASP A 374 -11.76 -0.57 -32.53
C ASP A 374 -11.08 0.80 -32.81
N ASP A 375 -10.87 1.59 -31.75
CA ASP A 375 -10.29 2.93 -31.82
C ASP A 375 -9.49 3.28 -30.56
N ALA A 376 -8.18 3.57 -30.72
CA ALA A 376 -7.26 3.90 -29.64
C ALA A 376 -7.63 5.17 -28.84
N SER A 377 -8.47 6.03 -29.41
CA SER A 377 -8.92 7.30 -28.81
C SER A 377 -10.40 7.25 -28.38
N TYR A 378 -10.99 6.06 -28.35
CA TYR A 378 -12.36 5.82 -27.91
C TYR A 378 -12.41 4.97 -26.64
N LYS A 379 -13.59 4.85 -26.04
CA LYS A 379 -13.82 4.11 -24.78
C LYS A 379 -13.47 2.62 -24.84
N ASP A 380 -13.28 2.06 -26.02
CA ASP A 380 -12.93 0.65 -26.23
C ASP A 380 -11.46 0.42 -26.58
N GLY A 381 -10.68 1.45 -26.89
CA GLY A 381 -9.27 1.32 -27.24
C GLY A 381 -9.03 0.51 -28.52
N ALA A 382 -7.78 0.50 -28.98
CA ALA A 382 -7.36 -0.33 -30.10
C ALA A 382 -7.09 -1.77 -29.66
N THR A 383 -7.61 -2.71 -30.42
CA THR A 383 -7.56 -4.14 -30.16
C THR A 383 -6.16 -4.66 -30.41
N THR A 384 -5.59 -5.32 -29.41
CA THR A 384 -4.29 -5.98 -29.53
C THR A 384 -4.41 -7.43 -29.06
N VAL A 385 -3.88 -8.35 -29.87
CA VAL A 385 -3.91 -9.77 -29.54
C VAL A 385 -3.08 -10.10 -28.29
N ILE A 386 -3.56 -11.05 -27.48
CA ILE A 386 -2.93 -11.46 -26.21
C ILE A 386 -1.45 -11.78 -26.38
N GLU A 387 -1.09 -12.55 -27.42
CA GLU A 387 0.30 -12.92 -27.68
C GLU A 387 1.20 -11.72 -27.93
N ARG A 388 0.67 -10.65 -28.55
CA ARG A 388 1.42 -9.40 -28.76
C ARG A 388 1.54 -8.61 -27.46
N LEU A 389 0.51 -8.57 -26.62
CA LEU A 389 0.56 -7.97 -25.28
C LEU A 389 1.56 -8.68 -24.35
N LYS A 390 1.91 -9.94 -24.63
CA LYS A 390 2.96 -10.69 -23.91
C LYS A 390 4.37 -10.46 -24.48
N THR A 391 4.56 -9.40 -25.26
CA THR A 391 5.86 -8.93 -25.76
C THR A 391 6.12 -7.48 -25.37
N LYS A 392 7.39 -7.06 -25.41
CA LYS A 392 7.79 -5.66 -25.15
C LYS A 392 7.36 -4.67 -26.25
N ILE A 393 6.93 -5.15 -27.42
CA ILE A 393 6.66 -4.33 -28.62
C ILE A 393 5.56 -3.29 -28.38
N PRO A 394 4.32 -3.66 -27.98
CA PRO A 394 3.25 -2.68 -27.77
C PRO A 394 3.65 -1.61 -26.75
N TYR A 395 4.25 -2.00 -25.63
CA TYR A 395 4.66 -1.07 -24.58
C TYR A 395 5.73 -0.07 -25.05
N LYS A 396 6.75 -0.53 -25.81
CA LYS A 396 7.71 0.38 -26.45
C LYS A 396 7.06 1.35 -27.43
N THR A 397 6.05 0.89 -28.18
CA THR A 397 5.31 1.76 -29.12
C THR A 397 4.50 2.82 -28.37
N LEU A 398 3.97 2.49 -27.19
CA LEU A 398 3.30 3.41 -26.27
C LEU A 398 4.28 4.29 -25.46
N GLY A 399 5.59 4.21 -25.72
CA GLY A 399 6.58 5.02 -25.01
C GLY A 399 6.89 4.56 -23.58
N TRP A 400 6.55 3.33 -23.21
CA TRP A 400 6.91 2.78 -21.90
C TRP A 400 8.42 2.53 -21.82
N ASP A 401 9.00 2.88 -20.67
CA ASP A 401 10.38 2.55 -20.34
C ASP A 401 10.46 1.09 -19.88
N VAL A 402 10.69 0.20 -20.85
CA VAL A 402 10.83 -1.25 -20.63
C VAL A 402 12.25 -1.71 -20.28
N GLN A 403 13.05 -0.80 -19.74
CA GLN A 403 14.38 -1.05 -19.20
C GLN A 403 14.45 -0.68 -17.72
N ASP A 404 14.10 0.56 -17.38
CA ASP A 404 14.33 1.08 -16.03
C ASP A 404 13.06 1.11 -15.16
N VAL A 405 11.87 1.15 -15.78
CA VAL A 405 10.58 1.15 -15.05
C VAL A 405 9.89 -0.19 -15.11
N TRP A 406 9.79 -0.77 -16.31
CA TRP A 406 9.10 -2.02 -16.57
C TRP A 406 10.07 -3.13 -16.97
N ASP A 407 10.01 -4.28 -16.30
CA ASP A 407 10.59 -5.52 -16.80
C ASP A 407 9.49 -6.44 -17.34
N GLN A 408 9.78 -7.20 -18.39
CA GLN A 408 8.84 -8.14 -18.96
C GLN A 408 9.58 -9.40 -19.40
N GLN A 409 9.24 -10.49 -18.74
CA GLN A 409 9.69 -11.82 -19.10
C GLN A 409 8.92 -12.29 -20.34
N VAL A 410 9.56 -13.14 -21.16
CA VAL A 410 8.91 -13.66 -22.38
C VAL A 410 7.66 -14.45 -21.99
N GLY A 411 6.50 -14.09 -22.56
CA GLY A 411 5.23 -14.76 -22.29
C GLY A 411 4.46 -14.23 -21.07
N SER A 412 4.98 -13.20 -20.38
CA SER A 412 4.29 -12.52 -19.27
C SER A 412 3.83 -11.11 -19.65
N TYR A 413 3.00 -10.50 -18.81
CA TYR A 413 2.78 -9.05 -18.83
C TYR A 413 3.93 -8.32 -18.08
N PRO A 414 4.11 -7.00 -18.28
CA PRO A 414 5.18 -6.24 -17.62
C PRO A 414 4.99 -6.12 -16.10
N ASN A 415 6.02 -6.39 -15.32
CA ASN A 415 6.08 -6.06 -13.91
C ASN A 415 6.98 -4.84 -13.70
N LEU A 416 6.84 -4.17 -12.57
CA LEU A 416 7.71 -3.05 -12.24
C LEU A 416 9.08 -3.58 -11.81
N VAL A 417 10.16 -2.94 -12.25
CA VAL A 417 11.53 -3.40 -11.98
C VAL A 417 11.81 -3.52 -10.48
N TRP A 418 11.35 -2.54 -9.69
CA TRP A 418 11.57 -2.52 -8.25
C TRP A 418 10.87 -3.68 -7.49
N GLU A 419 9.86 -4.33 -8.09
CA GLU A 419 9.15 -5.44 -7.44
C GLU A 419 10.08 -6.58 -7.08
N ALA A 420 11.09 -6.85 -7.91
CA ALA A 420 12.06 -7.90 -7.63
C ALA A 420 12.87 -7.58 -6.36
N GLU A 421 13.17 -6.31 -6.09
CA GLU A 421 13.89 -5.90 -4.87
C GLU A 421 13.07 -6.20 -3.62
N VAL A 422 11.74 -6.02 -3.68
CA VAL A 422 10.84 -6.15 -2.53
C VAL A 422 10.34 -7.58 -2.34
N PHE A 423 10.04 -8.31 -3.42
CA PHE A 423 9.42 -9.63 -3.36
C PHE A 423 10.39 -10.81 -3.57
N ASP A 424 11.58 -10.58 -4.15
CA ASP A 424 12.63 -11.61 -4.33
C ASP A 424 13.79 -11.40 -3.34
N ILE A 425 13.49 -11.58 -2.05
CA ILE A 425 14.45 -11.40 -0.95
C ILE A 425 15.38 -12.61 -0.88
N LYS A 426 16.71 -12.37 -0.90
CA LYS A 426 17.74 -13.41 -0.75
C LYS A 426 18.31 -13.42 0.65
N GLU A 427 18.52 -14.60 1.23
CA GLU A 427 19.13 -14.78 2.56
C GLU A 427 20.51 -14.10 2.66
N ALA A 428 20.86 -13.65 3.87
CA ALA A 428 22.16 -13.06 4.15
C ALA A 428 23.27 -14.12 4.14
N VAL A 429 24.33 -13.89 3.37
CA VAL A 429 25.49 -14.78 3.25
C VAL A 429 26.78 -13.97 3.38
N ILE A 430 27.62 -14.28 4.37
CA ILE A 430 28.95 -13.67 4.48
C ILE A 430 29.89 -14.33 3.47
N THR A 431 30.40 -13.54 2.52
CA THR A 431 31.35 -13.98 1.49
C THR A 431 32.79 -13.67 1.86
N VAL A 432 33.04 -12.66 2.70
CA VAL A 432 34.36 -12.34 3.27
C VAL A 432 34.25 -12.08 4.76
N GLN A 433 34.95 -12.89 5.56
CA GLN A 433 34.98 -12.78 7.02
C GLN A 433 35.87 -11.60 7.48
N PRO A 434 35.52 -10.92 8.59
CA PRO A 434 36.42 -9.95 9.20
C PRO A 434 37.74 -10.61 9.61
N GLN A 435 38.82 -9.86 9.50
CA GLN A 435 40.18 -10.34 9.78
C GLN A 435 40.70 -9.73 11.09
N SER A 436 41.53 -10.48 11.82
CA SER A 436 42.17 -9.97 13.03
C SER A 436 43.11 -8.81 12.72
N VAL A 437 43.11 -7.78 13.56
CA VAL A 437 43.82 -6.52 13.35
C VAL A 437 44.83 -6.30 14.46
N LYS A 438 46.02 -5.79 14.09
CA LYS A 438 47.10 -5.48 15.03
C LYS A 438 47.67 -4.08 14.80
N VAL A 439 47.32 -3.14 15.68
CA VAL A 439 47.69 -1.71 15.60
C VAL A 439 48.47 -1.26 16.82
N LYS A 440 49.12 -0.10 16.78
CA LYS A 440 49.69 0.52 18.01
C LYS A 440 48.60 1.27 18.77
N ALA A 441 48.81 1.48 20.07
CA ALA A 441 47.92 2.34 20.85
C ALA A 441 47.81 3.73 20.19
N GLY A 442 46.58 4.22 20.03
CA GLY A 442 46.26 5.49 19.40
C GLY A 442 46.12 5.46 17.87
N GLU A 443 46.39 4.33 17.20
CA GLU A 443 46.08 4.15 15.77
C GLU A 443 44.62 3.70 15.58
N THR A 444 44.08 3.86 14.37
CA THR A 444 42.73 3.38 14.02
C THR A 444 42.79 1.89 13.64
N ALA A 445 41.96 1.06 14.28
CA ALA A 445 41.70 -0.31 13.83
C ALA A 445 40.44 -0.35 12.95
N VAL A 446 40.48 -1.17 11.90
CA VAL A 446 39.36 -1.28 10.94
C VAL A 446 39.01 -2.75 10.74
N PHE A 447 37.78 -3.12 11.07
CA PHE A 447 37.19 -4.40 10.71
C PHE A 447 36.21 -4.21 9.55
N SER A 448 36.19 -5.15 8.61
CA SER A 448 35.26 -5.12 7.48
C SER A 448 34.73 -6.52 7.19
N VAL A 449 33.45 -6.61 6.84
CA VAL A 449 32.80 -7.83 6.35
C VAL A 449 32.28 -7.60 4.93
N THR A 450 32.25 -8.64 4.10
CA THR A 450 31.51 -8.61 2.83
C THR A 450 30.43 -9.66 2.89
N ALA A 451 29.21 -9.27 2.52
CA ALA A 451 28.06 -10.15 2.50
C ALA A 451 27.20 -9.90 1.25
N GLU A 452 26.50 -10.96 0.83
CA GLU A 452 25.50 -10.96 -0.22
C GLU A 452 24.12 -11.24 0.40
N GLY A 453 23.06 -10.82 -0.29
CA GLY A 453 21.68 -10.92 0.19
C GLY A 453 20.92 -9.61 0.01
N SER A 454 19.60 -9.63 0.20
CA SER A 454 18.77 -8.43 0.05
C SER A 454 18.64 -7.69 1.38
N HIS A 455 18.70 -6.34 1.38
CA HIS A 455 18.45 -5.49 2.54
C HIS A 455 19.24 -5.88 3.82
N LEU A 456 20.56 -5.98 3.71
CA LEU A 456 21.42 -6.42 4.81
C LEU A 456 21.57 -5.33 5.90
N SER A 457 21.41 -5.75 7.15
CA SER A 457 21.71 -5.00 8.37
C SER A 457 22.87 -5.65 9.13
N TYR A 458 23.61 -4.85 9.90
CA TYR A 458 24.81 -5.27 10.63
C TYR A 458 24.69 -4.92 12.11
N ILE A 459 25.10 -5.84 12.99
CA ILE A 459 25.31 -5.57 14.43
C ILE A 459 26.69 -6.08 14.79
N TRP A 460 27.56 -5.17 15.22
CA TRP A 460 28.89 -5.51 15.71
C TRP A 460 28.90 -5.85 17.20
N TYR A 461 29.74 -6.80 17.57
CA TYR A 461 29.96 -7.28 18.92
C TYR A 461 31.43 -7.13 19.29
N HIS A 462 31.69 -6.72 20.53
CA HIS A 462 33.01 -6.78 21.19
C HIS A 462 32.87 -7.59 22.47
N ASP A 463 33.60 -8.71 22.56
CA ASP A 463 33.54 -9.67 23.66
C ASP A 463 32.08 -10.01 24.05
N GLU A 464 31.32 -10.47 23.05
CA GLU A 464 29.90 -10.87 23.14
C GLU A 464 28.92 -9.73 23.46
N LYS A 465 29.40 -8.48 23.61
CA LYS A 465 28.55 -7.31 23.87
C LYS A 465 28.32 -6.52 22.60
N ILE A 466 27.07 -6.12 22.38
CA ILE A 466 26.69 -5.27 21.23
C ILE A 466 27.41 -3.92 21.34
N ILE A 467 28.08 -3.54 20.25
CA ILE A 467 28.54 -2.17 20.02
C ILE A 467 27.35 -1.41 19.45
N ARG A 468 26.86 -0.43 20.21
CA ARG A 468 25.69 0.35 19.80
C ARG A 468 26.06 1.32 18.69
N ASP A 469 25.10 1.57 17.80
CA ASP A 469 25.16 2.55 16.71
C ASP A 469 26.13 2.23 15.56
N GLU A 470 26.77 1.06 15.57
CA GLU A 470 27.59 0.53 14.48
C GLU A 470 26.78 -0.46 13.63
N ASN A 471 26.24 0.03 12.52
CA ASN A 471 25.28 -0.70 11.67
C ASN A 471 25.74 -0.84 10.21
N GLU A 472 27.01 -0.58 9.94
CA GLU A 472 27.62 -0.68 8.61
C GLU A 472 28.46 -1.96 8.49
N ASN A 473 28.82 -2.30 7.25
CA ASN A 473 29.70 -3.43 6.96
C ASN A 473 31.18 -3.20 7.35
N VAL A 474 31.50 -2.01 7.87
CA VAL A 474 32.83 -1.61 8.34
C VAL A 474 32.69 -1.02 9.75
N LEU A 475 33.53 -1.49 10.67
CA LEU A 475 33.68 -0.95 12.02
C LEU A 475 35.03 -0.26 12.13
N MET A 476 35.04 1.00 12.57
CA MET A 476 36.27 1.78 12.78
C MET A 476 36.43 2.11 14.27
N ILE A 477 37.54 1.65 14.86
CA ILE A 477 37.91 1.99 16.23
C ILE A 477 39.02 3.02 16.16
N GLU A 478 38.66 4.29 16.30
CA GLU A 478 39.62 5.38 16.34
C GLU A 478 40.36 5.43 17.67
N ASN A 479 41.66 5.78 17.62
CA ASN A 479 42.49 5.94 18.82
C ASN A 479 42.49 4.69 19.72
N ALA A 480 42.74 3.50 19.15
CA ALA A 480 42.62 2.23 19.85
C ALA A 480 43.44 2.17 21.17
N GLN A 481 42.81 1.68 22.23
CA GLN A 481 43.36 1.55 23.59
C GLN A 481 43.30 0.10 24.08
N ALA A 482 43.95 -0.17 25.22
CA ALA A 482 43.96 -1.52 25.81
C ALA A 482 42.56 -2.05 26.17
N SER A 483 41.59 -1.16 26.41
CA SER A 483 40.18 -1.53 26.62
C SER A 483 39.49 -2.06 25.37
N ASP A 484 40.06 -1.80 24.19
CA ASP A 484 39.49 -2.18 22.89
C ASP A 484 40.10 -3.50 22.39
N GLU A 485 41.15 -4.02 23.05
CA GLU A 485 41.62 -5.38 22.77
C GLU A 485 40.49 -6.38 23.07
N GLY A 486 40.36 -7.42 22.25
CA GLY A 486 39.32 -8.42 22.41
C GLY A 486 38.81 -8.98 21.09
N THR A 487 37.72 -9.73 21.17
CA THR A 487 37.13 -10.43 20.03
C THR A 487 36.00 -9.60 19.43
N TYR A 488 36.06 -9.42 18.12
CA TYR A 488 35.04 -8.75 17.32
C TYR A 488 34.32 -9.73 16.40
N GLN A 489 33.00 -9.63 16.36
CA GLN A 489 32.13 -10.38 15.44
C GLN A 489 31.05 -9.45 14.91
N VAL A 490 30.49 -9.80 13.74
CA VAL A 490 29.34 -9.09 13.16
C VAL A 490 28.25 -10.08 12.82
N TYR A 491 27.03 -9.77 13.25
CA TYR A 491 25.83 -10.45 12.81
C TYR A 491 25.28 -9.72 11.59
N VAL A 492 25.25 -10.39 10.44
CA VAL A 492 24.71 -9.87 9.20
C VAL A 492 23.37 -10.52 8.94
N PHE A 493 22.31 -9.74 8.79
CA PHE A 493 20.96 -10.27 8.73
C PHE A 493 20.04 -9.46 7.83
N ASN A 494 18.93 -10.08 7.46
CA ASN A 494 17.80 -9.42 6.82
C ASN A 494 16.49 -10.03 7.32
N SER A 495 15.40 -9.78 6.59
CA SER A 495 14.07 -10.29 6.94
C SER A 495 13.91 -11.81 6.96
N LEU A 496 14.84 -12.56 6.36
CA LEU A 496 14.84 -14.03 6.35
C LEU A 496 15.68 -14.65 7.47
N GLY A 497 16.35 -13.82 8.27
CA GLY A 497 17.29 -14.26 9.29
C GLY A 497 18.71 -13.74 9.02
N GLY A 498 19.70 -14.31 9.71
CA GLY A 498 21.07 -13.83 9.60
C GLY A 498 22.13 -14.86 9.92
N VAL A 499 23.36 -14.44 9.69
CA VAL A 499 24.57 -15.23 9.85
C VAL A 499 25.57 -14.47 10.71
N MET A 500 26.15 -15.15 11.70
CA MET A 500 27.21 -14.61 12.53
C MET A 500 28.57 -14.81 11.84
N SER A 501 29.41 -13.78 11.84
CA SER A 501 30.77 -13.91 11.33
C SER A 501 31.65 -14.80 12.20
N SER A 502 32.76 -15.25 11.62
CA SER A 502 33.90 -15.75 12.41
C SER A 502 34.48 -14.64 13.29
N PRO A 503 35.05 -14.97 14.46
CA PRO A 503 35.70 -14.00 15.34
C PRO A 503 36.98 -13.43 14.73
N ALA A 504 37.21 -12.14 14.96
CA ALA A 504 38.41 -11.41 14.60
C ALA A 504 38.97 -10.69 15.84
N GLU A 505 40.27 -10.84 16.14
CA GLU A 505 40.87 -10.22 17.33
C GLU A 505 41.44 -8.83 17.02
N LEU A 506 41.24 -7.87 17.93
CA LEU A 506 42.05 -6.66 18.02
C LEU A 506 43.17 -6.87 19.05
N THR A 507 44.42 -6.69 18.62
CA THR A 507 45.58 -6.70 19.54
C THR A 507 46.43 -5.44 19.38
N LEU A 508 46.95 -4.92 20.48
CA LEU A 508 47.86 -3.78 20.47
C LEU A 508 49.32 -4.23 20.35
N LYS A 509 50.11 -3.53 19.53
CA LYS A 509 51.56 -3.70 19.44
C LYS A 509 52.21 -3.07 20.68
N GLY A 510 52.65 -3.91 21.62
CA GLY A 510 53.52 -3.49 22.73
C GLY A 510 53.11 -3.96 24.13
N SER A 511 52.02 -4.71 24.30
CA SER A 511 51.64 -5.36 25.55
C SER A 511 52.51 -6.61 25.84
N GLY A 512 53.83 -6.42 25.94
CA GLY A 512 54.71 -7.40 26.59
C GLY A 512 54.63 -7.22 28.11
N PRO A 513 54.71 -8.30 28.91
CA PRO A 513 54.62 -8.19 30.37
C PRO A 513 55.77 -7.33 30.90
N VAL A 514 55.44 -6.29 31.65
CA VAL A 514 56.41 -5.56 32.48
C VAL A 514 56.78 -6.50 33.62
N SER A 515 57.96 -7.12 33.51
CA SER A 515 58.57 -8.01 34.51
C SER A 515 58.97 -7.27 35.78
#